data_AF-Q12J28-F1
#
_entry.id   AF-Q12J28-F1
#
_cell.length_a   1.000
_cell.length_b   1.000
_cell.length_c   1.000
_cell.angle_alpha   90.00
_cell.angle_beta   90.00
_cell.angle_gamma   90.00
#
_symmetry.space_group_name_H-M   'P 1'
#
loop_
_entity.id
_entity.type
_entity.pdbx_description
1 polymer ?
#
loop_
_entity_poly.entity_id
_entity_poly.type
_entity_poly.pdbx_seq_one_letter_code
_entity_poly.pdbx_strand_id
1 'polypeptide(L)'
;MILAKVHTTPLQRIEFRLLMAIRFACLMAVAKGHINPMDCPRVKARTAALEQHLSHYRPSLVFVQSYQNKAGELGQCLALRYNAASKRIMIWRNTPFELASKVTPLRGRV
;
A
#
# COMPACT_ATOMS: atom_id res chain seq x y z
N MET A 1 -3.63 7.80 6.99
CA MET A 1 -3.52 8.97 6.11
C MET A 1 -2.19 8.91 5.35
N ILE A 2 -2.19 8.98 4.01
CA ILE A 2 -0.94 9.02 3.22
C ILE A 2 -0.27 10.36 3.48
N LEU A 3 0.69 10.37 4.40
CA LEU A 3 1.67 11.45 4.64
C LEU A 3 1.11 12.88 4.50
N ALA A 4 -0.01 13.24 5.13
CA ALA A 4 -0.57 14.60 4.97
C ALA A 4 0.12 15.68 5.84
N LYS A 5 1.28 15.38 6.43
CA LYS A 5 2.15 16.40 7.04
C LYS A 5 3.19 16.81 6.01
N VAL A 6 2.99 18.01 5.46
CA VAL A 6 3.90 18.84 4.64
C VAL A 6 5.21 18.14 4.26
N HIS A 7 5.36 17.75 2.99
CA HIS A 7 6.62 17.20 2.47
C HIS A 7 7.69 18.31 2.38
N THR A 8 8.45 18.46 3.46
CA THR A 8 9.44 19.53 3.60
C THR A 8 10.70 19.25 2.80
N THR A 9 11.06 17.98 2.60
CA THR A 9 12.31 17.59 1.93
C THR A 9 12.09 17.04 0.50
N PRO A 10 13.06 17.20 -0.42
CA PRO A 10 13.00 16.58 -1.75
C PRO A 10 12.79 15.07 -1.71
N LEU A 11 13.42 14.39 -0.75
CA LEU A 11 13.25 12.94 -0.53
C LEU A 11 11.80 12.57 -0.24
N GLN A 12 11.17 13.23 0.74
CA GLN A 12 9.77 12.98 1.09
C GLN A 12 8.81 13.25 -0.07
N ARG A 13 9.12 14.23 -0.93
CA ARG A 13 8.30 14.50 -2.14
C ARG A 13 8.39 13.36 -3.14
N ILE A 14 9.57 12.76 -3.33
CA ILE A 14 9.75 11.60 -4.21
C ILE A 14 9.02 10.38 -3.64
N GLU A 15 9.22 10.08 -2.36
CA GLU A 15 8.52 8.99 -1.67
C GLU A 15 7.00 9.16 -1.77
N PHE A 16 6.49 10.37 -1.54
CA PHE A 16 5.06 10.65 -1.67
C PHE A 16 4.54 10.45 -3.09
N ARG A 17 5.26 10.95 -4.11
CA ARG A 17 4.87 10.73 -5.52
C ARG A 17 4.81 9.25 -5.87
N LEU A 18 5.78 8.46 -5.40
CA LEU A 18 5.81 7.02 -5.60
C LEU A 18 4.63 6.33 -4.89
N LEU A 19 4.37 6.67 -3.63
CA LEU A 19 3.24 6.16 -2.86
C LEU A 19 1.89 6.50 -3.52
N MET A 20 1.72 7.73 -4.03
CA MET A 20 0.52 8.13 -4.76
C MET A 20 0.37 7.36 -6.08
N ALA A 21 1.45 7.17 -6.83
CA ALA A 21 1.42 6.37 -8.05
C ALA A 21 1.02 4.91 -7.79
N ILE A 22 1.51 4.32 -6.68
CA ILE A 22 1.11 2.98 -6.25
C ILE A 22 -0.37 2.97 -5.85
N ARG A 23 -0.84 3.95 -5.06
CA ARG A 23 -2.26 4.05 -4.67
C ARG A 23 -3.17 4.06 -5.89
N PHE A 24 -2.91 4.92 -6.87
CA PHE A 24 -3.71 4.99 -8.09
C PHE A 24 -3.65 3.69 -8.88
N ALA A 25 -2.47 3.07 -9.00
CA ALA A 25 -2.34 1.77 -9.65
C ALA A 25 -3.20 0.70 -8.96
N CYS A 26 -3.23 0.69 -7.62
CA CYS A 26 -4.06 -0.24 -6.85
C CYS A 26 -5.55 0.03 -7.05
N LEU A 27 -6.00 1.28 -7.01
CA LEU A 27 -7.41 1.63 -7.27
C LEU A 27 -7.84 1.20 -8.67
N MET A 28 -6.99 1.40 -9.68
CA MET A 28 -7.24 0.94 -11.04
C MET A 28 -7.25 -0.59 -11.17
N ALA A 29 -6.37 -1.29 -10.46
CA ALA A 29 -6.37 -2.75 -10.41
C ALA A 29 -7.68 -3.28 -9.81
N VAL A 30 -8.14 -2.68 -8.70
CA VAL A 30 -9.40 -3.02 -8.05
C VAL A 30 -10.58 -2.78 -8.99
N ALA A 31 -10.63 -1.62 -9.67
CA ALA A 31 -11.67 -1.30 -10.63
C ALA A 31 -11.71 -2.27 -11.82
N LYS A 32 -10.58 -2.90 -12.17
CA LYS A 32 -10.46 -3.95 -13.20
C LYS A 32 -10.76 -5.36 -12.69
N GLY A 33 -11.23 -5.51 -11.45
CA GLY A 33 -11.60 -6.80 -10.88
C GLY A 33 -10.45 -7.58 -10.22
N HIS A 34 -9.25 -7.02 -10.09
CA HIS A 34 -8.18 -7.70 -9.37
C HIS A 34 -8.48 -7.73 -7.85
N ILE A 35 -8.62 -8.92 -7.30
CA ILE A 35 -8.85 -9.13 -5.85
C ILE A 35 -7.59 -8.74 -5.07
N ASN A 36 -6.45 -9.29 -5.45
CA ASN A 36 -5.16 -8.92 -4.88
C ASN A 36 -4.48 -7.83 -5.74
N PRO A 37 -4.20 -6.62 -5.19
CA PRO A 37 -3.55 -5.55 -5.93
C PRO A 37 -2.18 -5.95 -6.50
N MET A 38 -1.46 -6.82 -5.79
CA MET A 38 -0.13 -7.26 -6.20
C MET A 38 -0.13 -8.16 -7.43
N ASP A 39 -1.28 -8.69 -7.88
CA ASP A 39 -1.37 -9.48 -9.12
C ASP A 39 -1.34 -8.58 -10.36
N CYS A 40 -1.65 -7.29 -10.20
CA CYS A 40 -1.65 -6.34 -11.30
C CYS A 40 -0.21 -5.98 -11.70
N PRO A 41 0.20 -6.20 -12.97
CA PRO A 41 1.56 -5.86 -13.44
C PRO A 41 1.92 -4.38 -13.23
N ARG A 42 0.93 -3.49 -13.37
CA ARG A 42 1.12 -2.05 -13.13
C ARG A 42 1.42 -1.74 -11.67
N VAL A 43 0.82 -2.46 -10.72
CA VAL A 43 1.12 -2.31 -9.28
C VAL A 43 2.52 -2.84 -8.99
N LYS A 44 2.89 -4.01 -9.54
CA LYS A 44 4.25 -4.57 -9.44
C LYS A 44 5.31 -3.60 -9.96
N ALA A 45 5.09 -2.99 -11.11
CA ALA A 45 6.04 -2.02 -11.68
C ALA A 45 6.22 -0.77 -10.79
N ARG A 46 5.13 -0.26 -10.18
CA ARG A 46 5.19 0.91 -9.30
C ARG A 46 5.79 0.60 -7.94
N THR A 47 5.54 -0.59 -7.40
CA THR A 47 6.19 -1.06 -6.17
C THR A 47 7.68 -1.25 -6.38
N ALA A 48 8.10 -1.89 -7.48
CA ALA A 48 9.51 -2.03 -7.83
C ALA A 48 10.24 -0.68 -7.93
N ALA A 49 9.60 0.34 -8.49
CA ALA A 49 10.19 1.70 -8.54
C ALA A 49 10.41 2.29 -7.14
N LEU A 50 9.50 2.06 -6.20
CA LEU A 50 9.67 2.47 -4.81
C LEU A 50 10.73 1.63 -4.09
N GLU A 51 10.76 0.31 -4.28
CA GLU A 51 11.81 -0.57 -3.74
C GLU A 51 13.21 -0.17 -4.23
N GLN A 52 13.33 0.14 -5.52
CA GLN A 52 14.57 0.64 -6.10
C GLN A 52 14.98 1.97 -5.45
N HIS A 53 14.05 2.92 -5.30
CA HIS A 53 14.32 4.18 -4.62
C HIS A 53 14.82 3.97 -3.19
N LEU A 54 14.16 3.12 -2.40
CA LEU A 54 14.51 2.82 -1.01
C LEU A 54 15.80 1.99 -0.85
N SER A 55 16.28 1.37 -1.94
CA SER A 55 17.55 0.67 -1.99
C SER A 55 18.73 1.62 -2.24
N HIS A 56 18.50 2.67 -3.03
CA HIS A 56 19.52 3.68 -3.35
C HIS A 56 19.57 4.81 -2.31
N TYR A 57 18.43 5.16 -1.71
CA TYR A 57 18.30 6.25 -0.78
C TYR A 57 17.77 5.74 0.56
N ARG A 58 18.33 6.27 1.65
CA ARG A 58 17.82 5.98 3.00
C ARG A 58 16.38 6.51 3.10
N PRO A 59 15.38 5.68 3.47
CA PRO A 59 14.00 6.13 3.59
C PRO A 59 13.87 7.25 4.62
N SER A 60 12.96 8.18 4.39
CA SER A 60 12.68 9.25 5.34
C SER A 60 12.14 8.69 6.67
N LEU A 61 12.38 9.42 7.76
CA LEU A 61 11.89 9.00 9.08
C LEU A 61 10.37 8.77 9.10
N VAL A 62 9.63 9.62 8.38
CA VAL A 62 8.17 9.52 8.29
C VAL A 62 7.74 8.27 7.53
N PHE A 63 8.46 7.91 6.47
CA PHE A 63 8.25 6.67 5.74
C PHE A 63 8.48 5.45 6.64
N VAL A 64 9.61 5.43 7.34
CA VAL A 64 9.97 4.36 8.29
C VAL A 64 8.89 4.19 9.36
N GLN A 65 8.49 5.28 10.00
CA GLN A 65 7.50 5.23 11.08
C GLN A 65 6.13 4.73 10.64
N SER A 66 5.78 4.95 9.37
CA SER A 66 4.47 4.61 8.81
C SER A 66 4.44 3.22 8.20
N TYR A 67 5.51 2.80 7.50
CA TYR A 67 5.50 1.64 6.62
C TYR A 67 6.53 0.56 6.98
N GLN A 68 7.62 0.89 7.68
CA GLN A 68 8.63 -0.10 8.03
C GLN A 68 8.12 -1.00 9.16
N ASN A 69 8.02 -2.30 8.88
CA ASN A 69 7.51 -3.32 9.81
C ASN A 69 6.09 -3.06 10.34
N LYS A 70 5.35 -2.13 9.70
CA LYS A 70 3.98 -1.76 10.06
C LYS A 70 3.07 -1.80 8.83
N ALA A 71 1.79 -2.00 9.05
CA ALA A 71 0.77 -1.91 8.01
C ALA A 71 0.34 -0.44 7.87
N GLY A 72 1.12 0.34 7.14
CA GLY A 72 0.82 1.75 6.91
C GLY A 72 -0.32 1.92 5.90
N GLU A 73 -1.19 2.89 6.13
CA GLU A 73 -2.30 3.15 5.20
C GLU A 73 -1.81 3.69 3.85
N LEU A 74 -2.29 3.07 2.79
CA LEU A 74 -2.15 3.49 1.39
C LEU A 74 -3.53 3.90 0.81
N GLY A 75 -4.40 4.41 1.67
CA GLY A 75 -5.80 4.73 1.37
C GLY A 75 -6.77 4.06 2.34
N GLN A 76 -8.07 4.28 2.16
CA GLN A 76 -9.10 3.74 3.06
C GLN A 76 -9.13 2.20 3.11
N CYS A 77 -8.89 1.54 1.97
CA CYS A 77 -9.03 0.08 1.86
C CYS A 77 -7.72 -0.61 1.46
N LEU A 78 -6.57 0.06 1.58
CA LEU A 78 -5.28 -0.46 1.12
C LEU A 78 -4.23 -0.21 2.20
N ALA A 79 -3.46 -1.22 2.51
CA ALA A 79 -2.31 -1.13 3.40
C ALA A 79 -1.04 -1.50 2.65
N LEU A 80 0.05 -0.84 3.03
CA LEU A 80 1.40 -1.07 2.52
C LEU A 80 2.31 -1.38 3.71
N ARG A 81 3.18 -2.37 3.55
CA ARG A 81 4.30 -2.63 4.46
C ARG A 81 5.59 -2.73 3.68
N TYR A 82 6.62 -2.09 4.22
CA TYR A 82 7.98 -2.22 3.78
C TYR A 82 8.76 -3.08 4.77
N ASN A 83 9.42 -4.11 4.26
CA ASN A 83 10.36 -4.92 5.03
C ASN A 83 11.78 -4.45 4.72
N ALA A 84 12.46 -3.88 5.72
CA ALA A 84 13.79 -3.33 5.56
C ALA A 84 14.89 -4.40 5.35
N ALA A 85 14.67 -5.62 5.82
CA ALA A 85 15.62 -6.73 5.66
C ALA A 85 15.57 -7.29 4.23
N SER A 86 14.37 -7.51 3.70
CA SER A 86 14.20 -8.04 2.33
C SER A 86 14.14 -6.95 1.26
N LYS A 87 14.12 -5.67 1.65
CA LYS A 87 13.90 -4.50 0.78
C LYS A 87 12.64 -4.62 -0.09
N ARG A 88 11.62 -5.34 0.40
CA ARG A 88 10.39 -5.61 -0.36
C ARG A 88 9.19 -4.88 0.22
N ILE A 89 8.28 -4.54 -0.67
CA ILE A 89 7.00 -3.92 -0.40
C ILE A 89 5.89 -4.93 -0.65
N MET A 90 5.01 -5.03 0.33
CA MET A 90 3.79 -5.81 0.22
C MET A 90 2.60 -4.86 0.33
N ILE A 91 1.59 -5.10 -0.52
CA ILE A 91 0.34 -4.35 -0.54
C ILE A 91 -0.80 -5.35 -0.44
N TRP A 92 -1.76 -5.03 0.40
CA TRP A 92 -2.98 -5.81 0.52
C TRP A 92 -4.16 -4.88 0.72
N ARG A 93 -5.36 -5.43 0.49
CA ARG A 93 -6.59 -4.75 0.85
C ARG A 93 -6.70 -4.74 2.37
N ASN A 94 -6.80 -3.56 2.95
CA ASN A 94 -7.22 -3.41 4.33
C ASN A 94 -8.74 -3.49 4.31
N THR A 95 -9.32 -4.68 4.49
CA THR A 95 -10.76 -4.78 4.69
C THR A 95 -11.09 -4.05 5.99
N PRO A 96 -11.93 -2.99 5.95
CA PRO A 96 -12.45 -2.42 7.17
C PRO A 96 -13.13 -3.53 7.98
N PHE A 97 -12.95 -3.55 9.29
CA PHE A 97 -13.61 -4.52 10.18
C PHE A 97 -15.14 -4.56 9.98
N GLU A 98 -15.74 -3.48 9.47
CA GLU A 98 -17.16 -3.38 9.12
C GLU A 98 -17.62 -4.28 7.96
N LEU A 99 -16.70 -4.75 7.10
CA LEU A 99 -17.01 -5.73 6.04
C LEU A 99 -16.78 -7.17 6.47
N ALA A 100 -16.02 -7.40 7.55
CA ALA A 100 -15.82 -8.73 8.12
C ALA A 100 -17.03 -9.23 8.92
N SER A 101 -17.92 -8.32 9.35
CA SER A 101 -19.13 -8.62 10.13
C SER A 101 -20.38 -8.91 9.28
N LYS A 102 -20.32 -8.79 7.95
CA LYS A 102 -21.33 -9.40 7.06
C LYS A 102 -20.94 -10.83 6.70
N VAL A 103 -20.73 -11.66 7.72
CA VAL A 103 -20.81 -13.11 7.55
C VAL A 103 -22.26 -13.41 7.22
N THR A 104 -22.54 -13.66 5.94
CA THR A 104 -23.84 -14.20 5.54
C THR A 104 -23.96 -15.58 6.18
N PRO A 105 -24.96 -15.86 7.02
CA PRO A 105 -25.15 -17.21 7.50
C PRO A 105 -25.54 -18.10 6.32
N LEU A 106 -24.61 -18.92 5.83
CA LEU A 106 -24.93 -20.07 5.00
C LEU A 106 -25.43 -21.18 5.92
N ARG A 107 -26.73 -21.19 6.20
CA ARG A 107 -27.52 -22.34 6.72
C ARG A 107 -28.99 -21.91 6.82
N GLY A 108 -29.98 -22.59 6.27
CA GLY A 108 -30.02 -23.83 5.51
C GLY A 108 -31.46 -24.00 5.01
N ARG A 109 -31.63 -24.62 3.85
CA ARG A 109 -32.93 -25.13 3.42
C ARG A 109 -33.39 -26.18 4.43
N VAL A 110 -34.59 -26.02 4.97
CA VAL A 110 -35.48 -27.12 5.35
C VAL A 110 -36.81 -26.83 4.67
#